data_AF-A0A5D3D0A5-F1
#
_entry.id   AF-A0A5D3D0A5-F1
#
_cell.length_a   1.000
_cell.length_b   1.000
_cell.length_c   1.000
_cell.angle_alpha   90.00
_cell.angle_beta   90.00
_cell.angle_gamma   90.00
#
_symmetry.space_group_name_H-M   'P 1'
#
loop_
_entity.id
_entity.type
_entity.pdbx_description
1 polymer ?
#
loop_
_entity_poly.entity_id
_entity_poly.type
_entity_poly.pdbx_seq_one_letter_code
_entity_poly.pdbx_strand_id
1 'polypeptide(L)'
;MLNTFKEFQGDCHRHFKKYSDVEEARVNPLNLLVGRDENWHFLCDHYMSRAFQDRSHQALASEVKQVQKLIQDMTWAQQEPKHDP
;
A
#
# COMPACT_ATOMS: atom_id res chain seq x y z
N MET A 1 -5.48 -9.59 20.75
CA MET A 1 -6.40 -8.71 20.01
C MET A 1 -5.70 -7.83 18.97
N LEU A 2 -4.58 -7.15 19.28
CA LEU A 2 -3.88 -6.33 18.28
C LEU A 2 -3.24 -7.14 17.13
N ASN A 3 -2.69 -8.33 17.42
CA ASN A 3 -2.06 -9.18 16.41
C ASN A 3 -3.08 -9.69 15.38
N THR A 4 -4.24 -10.17 15.84
CA THR A 4 -5.36 -10.59 14.98
C THR A 4 -5.87 -9.46 14.08
N PHE A 5 -5.92 -8.23 14.60
CA PHE A 5 -6.33 -7.06 13.81
C PHE A 5 -5.32 -6.72 12.71
N LYS A 6 -4.02 -6.76 13.01
CA LYS A 6 -2.96 -6.55 12.02
C LYS A 6 -2.95 -7.63 10.94
N GLU A 7 -3.15 -8.88 11.32
CA GLU A 7 -3.31 -10.00 10.38
C GLU A 7 -4.51 -9.78 9.46
N PHE A 8 -5.66 -9.41 10.02
CA PHE A 8 -6.86 -9.09 9.27
C PHE A 8 -6.66 -7.94 8.28
N GLN A 9 -6.03 -6.84 8.70
CA GLN A 9 -5.69 -5.73 7.80
C GLN A 9 -4.79 -6.19 6.64
N GLY A 10 -3.79 -7.02 6.94
CA GLY A 10 -2.90 -7.61 5.95
C GLY A 10 -3.65 -8.51 4.94
N ASP A 11 -4.59 -9.32 5.42
CA ASP A 11 -5.43 -10.17 4.57
C ASP A 11 -6.35 -9.34 3.67
N CYS A 12 -7.02 -8.33 4.20
CA CYS A 12 -7.83 -7.39 3.41
C CYS A 12 -6.99 -6.71 2.33
N HIS A 13 -5.81 -6.18 2.68
CA HIS A 13 -4.94 -5.53 1.72
C HIS A 13 -4.49 -6.48 0.60
N ARG A 14 -4.10 -7.72 0.93
CA ARG A 14 -3.73 -8.75 -0.06
C ARG A 14 -4.91 -9.16 -0.95
N HIS A 15 -6.11 -9.19 -0.41
CA HIS A 15 -7.31 -9.56 -1.14
C HIS A 15 -7.70 -8.46 -2.14
N PHE A 16 -7.88 -7.23 -1.66
CA PHE A 16 -8.34 -6.12 -2.50
C PHE A 16 -7.33 -5.68 -3.55
N LYS A 17 -6.03 -5.86 -3.31
CA LYS A 17 -4.97 -5.54 -4.31
C LYS A 17 -5.13 -6.30 -5.64
N LYS A 18 -5.85 -7.42 -5.66
CA LYS A 18 -6.06 -8.23 -6.86
C LYS A 18 -7.10 -7.64 -7.81
N TYR A 19 -7.99 -6.79 -7.29
CA TYR A 19 -9.08 -6.22 -8.06
C TYR A 19 -8.73 -4.79 -8.48
N SER A 20 -9.08 -4.43 -9.71
CA SER A 20 -9.00 -3.04 -10.17
C SER A 20 -10.35 -2.33 -10.06
N ASP A 21 -11.44 -3.10 -10.01
CA ASP A 21 -12.80 -2.62 -9.99
C ASP A 21 -13.53 -3.02 -8.69
N VAL A 22 -14.32 -2.08 -8.15
CA VAL A 22 -15.02 -2.28 -6.87
C VAL A 22 -16.19 -3.26 -7.01
N GLU A 23 -16.84 -3.35 -8.18
CA GLU A 23 -17.93 -4.28 -8.41
C GLU A 23 -17.41 -5.71 -8.46
N GLU A 24 -16.26 -5.93 -9.09
CA GLU A 24 -15.56 -7.22 -9.07
C GLU A 24 -15.15 -7.63 -7.65
N ALA A 25 -14.69 -6.69 -6.83
CA ALA A 25 -14.38 -6.97 -5.43
C ALA A 25 -15.65 -7.37 -4.64
N ARG A 26 -16.77 -6.68 -4.85
CA ARG A 26 -18.04 -6.91 -4.11
C ARG A 26 -18.58 -8.32 -4.28
N VAL A 27 -18.46 -8.92 -5.46
CA VAL A 27 -18.94 -10.28 -5.73
C VAL A 27 -18.00 -11.39 -5.23
N ASN A 28 -16.83 -11.03 -4.68
CA ASN A 28 -15.81 -11.97 -4.21
C ASN A 28 -15.46 -11.75 -2.72
N PRO A 29 -16.38 -12.06 -1.78
CA PRO A 29 -16.14 -11.88 -0.35
C PRO A 29 -14.97 -12.70 0.17
N LEU A 30 -14.21 -12.09 1.08
CA LEU A 30 -13.20 -12.80 1.85
C LEU A 30 -13.90 -13.91 2.66
N ASN A 31 -13.44 -15.16 2.54
CA ASN A 31 -14.06 -16.31 3.21
C ASN A 31 -14.24 -16.13 4.74
N LEU A 32 -13.37 -15.32 5.37
CA LEU A 32 -13.43 -14.97 6.79
C LEU A 32 -14.59 -14.05 7.18
N LEU A 33 -15.27 -13.45 6.19
CA LEU A 33 -16.36 -12.49 6.34
C LEU A 33 -17.69 -13.01 5.76
N VAL A 34 -17.72 -14.25 5.27
CA VAL A 34 -18.95 -14.89 4.77
C VAL A 34 -19.99 -14.91 5.90
N GLY A 35 -21.13 -14.24 5.66
CA GLY A 35 -22.20 -14.05 6.65
C GLY A 35 -22.17 -12.71 7.41
N ARG A 36 -21.27 -11.78 7.06
CA ARG A 36 -21.30 -10.37 7.50
C ARG A 36 -21.29 -9.42 6.30
N ASP A 37 -22.36 -9.48 5.49
CA ASP A 37 -22.46 -8.73 4.23
C ASP A 37 -22.28 -7.21 4.40
N GLU A 38 -22.80 -6.63 5.49
CA GLU A 38 -22.66 -5.20 5.80
C GLU A 38 -21.19 -4.78 6.01
N ASN A 39 -20.42 -5.60 6.72
CA ASN A 39 -18.99 -5.35 6.93
C ASN A 39 -18.21 -5.52 5.62
N TRP A 40 -18.64 -6.44 4.76
CA TRP A 40 -17.99 -6.67 3.47
C TRP A 40 -18.12 -5.47 2.54
N HIS A 41 -19.33 -4.90 2.42
CA HIS A 41 -19.56 -3.71 1.60
C HIS A 41 -18.74 -2.51 2.08
N PHE A 42 -18.70 -2.27 3.39
CA PHE A 42 -17.88 -1.21 3.96
C PHE A 42 -16.39 -1.38 3.64
N LEU A 43 -15.88 -2.61 3.75
CA LEU A 43 -14.47 -2.89 3.45
C LEU A 43 -14.14 -2.73 1.96
N CYS A 44 -15.04 -3.16 1.07
CA CYS A 44 -14.91 -2.92 -0.37
C CYS A 44 -14.81 -1.43 -0.67
N ASP A 45 -15.78 -0.64 -0.19
CA ASP A 45 -15.83 0.79 -0.45
C ASP A 45 -14.61 1.51 0.13
N HIS A 46 -14.15 1.10 1.31
CA HIS A 46 -12.96 1.68 1.96
C HIS A 46 -11.67 1.40 1.17
N TYR A 47 -11.35 0.13 0.94
CA TYR A 47 -10.07 -0.27 0.33
C TYR A 47 -10.01 0.00 -1.18
N MET A 48 -11.14 -0.03 -1.87
CA MET A 48 -11.24 0.30 -3.30
C MET A 48 -11.48 1.79 -3.54
N SER A 49 -11.67 2.61 -2.50
CA SER A 49 -11.83 4.05 -2.68
C SER A 49 -10.60 4.66 -3.35
N ARG A 50 -10.85 5.60 -4.27
CA ARG A 50 -9.77 6.34 -4.94
C ARG A 50 -8.88 7.07 -3.94
N ALA A 51 -9.47 7.62 -2.89
CA ALA A 51 -8.73 8.31 -1.84
C ALA A 51 -7.75 7.38 -1.09
N PHE A 52 -8.11 6.12 -0.86
CA PHE A 52 -7.22 5.14 -0.24
C PHE A 52 -6.09 4.74 -1.19
N GLN A 53 -6.44 4.42 -2.45
CA GLN A 53 -5.46 4.07 -3.48
C GLN A 53 -4.47 5.21 -3.73
N ASP A 54 -4.96 6.44 -3.93
CA ASP A 54 -4.12 7.61 -4.18
C ASP A 54 -3.19 7.91 -2.99
N ARG A 55 -3.66 7.79 -1.74
CA ARG A 55 -2.79 7.95 -0.56
C ARG A 55 -1.71 6.88 -0.51
N SER A 56 -2.06 5.63 -0.82
CA SER A 56 -1.08 4.54 -0.88
C SER A 56 -0.03 4.79 -1.96
N HIS A 57 -0.45 5.21 -3.16
CA HIS A 57 0.47 5.58 -4.24
C HIS A 57 1.34 6.79 -3.89
N GLN A 58 0.78 7.82 -3.25
CA GLN A 58 1.53 8.98 -2.81
C GLN A 58 2.55 8.65 -1.71
N ALA A 59 2.18 7.79 -0.75
CA ALA A 59 3.10 7.32 0.28
C ALA A 59 4.29 6.59 -0.35
N LEU A 60 4.01 5.61 -1.23
CA LEU A 60 5.05 4.88 -1.94
C LEU A 60 5.93 5.79 -2.80
N ALA A 61 5.33 6.73 -3.54
CA ALA A 61 6.08 7.69 -4.34
C ALA A 61 6.96 8.60 -3.46
N SER A 62 6.50 8.96 -2.27
CA SER A 62 7.26 9.77 -1.32
C SER A 62 8.43 8.98 -0.72
N GLU A 63 8.23 7.71 -0.38
CA GLU A 63 9.30 6.81 0.07
C GLU A 63 10.35 6.61 -1.03
N VAL A 64 9.94 6.32 -2.26
CA VAL A 64 10.85 6.18 -3.40
C VAL A 64 11.65 7.46 -3.64
N LYS A 65 11.00 8.64 -3.60
CA LYS A 65 11.69 9.93 -3.74
C LYS A 65 12.73 10.14 -2.63
N GLN A 66 12.40 9.78 -1.38
CA GLN A 66 13.35 9.90 -0.26
C GLN A 66 14.54 8.97 -0.43
N VAL A 67 14.32 7.71 -0.81
CA VAL A 67 15.39 6.74 -1.06
C VAL A 67 16.25 7.18 -2.24
N GLN A 68 15.64 7.64 -3.33
CA GLN A 68 16.36 8.15 -4.50
C GLN A 68 17.25 9.34 -4.13
N LYS A 69 16.73 10.28 -3.33
CA LYS A 69 17.51 11.42 -2.85
C LYS A 69 18.70 10.95 -2.00
N LEU A 70 18.48 10.03 -1.07
CA LEU A 70 19.56 9.47 -0.25
C LEU A 70 20.65 8.82 -1.10
N ILE A 71 20.27 8.02 -2.10
CA ILE A 71 21.22 7.39 -3.04
C ILE A 71 22.01 8.47 -3.78
N GLN A 72 21.35 9.53 -4.25
CA GLN A 72 21.99 10.62 -4.96
C GLN A 72 22.97 11.40 -4.07
N ASP A 73 22.58 11.71 -2.84
CA ASP A 73 23.41 12.40 -1.85
C ASP A 73 24.65 11.56 -1.49
N MET A 74 24.48 10.25 -1.30
CA MET A 74 25.59 9.31 -1.08
C MET A 74 26.51 9.22 -2.30
N THR A 75 25.94 9.20 -3.50
CA THR A 75 26.70 9.15 -4.77
C THR A 75 27.53 10.42 -4.97
N TRP A 76 27.01 11.58 -4.56
CA TRP A 76 27.78 12.83 -4.59
C TRP A 76 28.90 12.87 -3.55
N ALA A 77 28.64 12.42 -2.33
CA ALA A 77 29.65 12.36 -1.27
C ALA A 77 30.79 11.37 -1.59
N GLN A 78 30.53 10.30 -2.34
CA GLN A 78 31.55 9.33 -2.78
C GLN A 78 32.36 9.80 -4.00
N GLN A 79 31.87 10.80 -4.74
CA GLN A 79 32.54 11.41 -5.88
C GLN A 79 33.39 12.63 -5.48
N GLU A 80 33.69 12.80 -4.19
CA GLU A 80 34.67 13.79 -3.74
C GLU A 80 35.91 13.71 -4.66
N PRO A 81 36.37 14.83 -5.25
CA PRO A 81 37.39 14.78 -6.30
C PRO A 81 38.61 13.99 -5.83
N LYS A 82 38.83 12.80 -6.42
CA LYS A 82 40.16 12.20 -6.40
C LYS A 82 41.04 13.09 -7.26
N HIS A 83 41.94 13.80 -6.57
CA HIS A 83 43.13 14.50 -7.09
C HIS A 83 42.87 15.84 -7.81
N ASP A 84 43.73 16.85 -7.66
CA ASP A 84 45.20 16.80 -7.65
C ASP A 84 45.92 17.73 -6.62
N PRO A 85 47.22 17.46 -6.34
CA PRO A 85 48.12 18.26 -5.48
C PRO A 85 48.40 19.71 -5.91
#